data_AF-A0A1S1LIR4-F1
#
_entry.id   AF-A0A1S1LIR4-F1
#
_cell.length_a   1.000
_cell.length_b   1.000
_cell.length_c   1.000
_cell.angle_alpha   90.00
_cell.angle_beta   90.00
_cell.angle_gamma   90.00
#
_symmetry.space_group_name_H-M   'P 1'
#
loop_
_entity.id
_entity.type
_entity.pdbx_description
1 polymer ?
#
loop_
_entity_poly.entity_id
_entity_poly.type
_entity_poly.pdbx_seq_one_letter_code
_entity_poly.pdbx_strand_id
1 'polypeptide(L)'
;MHTYTTAIDGAPTPPAALLVDAARELARSRGLPSRWSHTVGVATRAEQLARVLAPASSVSDIVAAAWAHDIGYAQDLSANGFHPIDGAAFLAGTRLAAYSSLPNVIGLVAHHSGAIFEARERNLIEKMRLYPAPKSALELAILNCADLSTTPSGTLVDPAERLNEVLDRYGAEDPVHRAITKSAPLLLAQARLILGAARAAGYMPAYPADALGARPAAQRSAAVSQYRAFFLDNNGIRREPCGLTAPRGATSFQLEDVVRLHLNAARQGRSIAVDQRAFITHSHVTEWSQIASLNLTDPIDWPTHPEEVAG
;
A
#
# COMPACT_ATOMS: atom_id res chain seq x y z
N MET A 1 16.90 6.65 20.45
CA MET A 1 17.89 6.40 19.38
C MET A 1 17.98 4.89 19.19
N HIS A 2 17.18 4.30 18.31
CA HIS A 2 17.34 2.90 17.95
C HIS A 2 18.44 2.85 16.90
N THR A 3 19.64 2.49 17.33
CA THR A 3 20.76 2.20 16.43
C THR A 3 20.41 0.92 15.69
N TYR A 4 20.28 1.01 14.37
CA TYR A 4 20.32 -0.16 13.49
C TYR A 4 21.64 -0.87 13.78
N THR A 5 21.61 -1.96 14.55
CA THR A 5 22.80 -2.79 14.76
C THR A 5 23.24 -3.26 13.39
N THR A 6 24.39 -2.75 12.96
CA THR A 6 25.09 -3.21 11.77
C THR A 6 25.19 -4.73 11.85
N ALA A 7 24.68 -5.37 10.80
CA ALA A 7 24.77 -6.80 10.62
C ALA A 7 26.21 -7.27 10.88
N ILE A 8 26.32 -8.37 11.60
CA ILE A 8 27.51 -9.22 11.69
C ILE A 8 28.10 -9.39 10.28
N ASP A 9 29.26 -8.78 10.06
CA ASP A 9 29.97 -8.75 8.78
C ASP A 9 30.26 -10.18 8.27
N GLY A 10 29.84 -10.47 7.03
CA GLY A 10 30.30 -11.62 6.26
C GLY A 10 29.35 -12.82 6.11
N ALA A 11 28.18 -12.84 6.78
CA ALA A 11 27.19 -13.88 6.52
C ALA A 11 26.39 -13.55 5.24
N PRO A 12 26.21 -14.50 4.29
CA PRO A 12 25.39 -14.26 3.11
C PRO A 12 23.96 -13.91 3.53
N THR A 13 23.40 -12.86 2.95
CA THR A 13 22.00 -12.48 3.20
C THR A 13 21.10 -13.66 2.85
N PRO A 14 20.23 -14.11 3.76
CA PRO A 14 19.34 -15.23 3.49
C PRO A 14 18.39 -14.90 2.32
N PRO A 15 18.07 -15.89 1.45
CA PRO A 15 17.24 -15.66 0.28
C PRO A 15 15.89 -14.99 0.60
N ALA A 16 15.39 -14.16 -0.32
CA ALA A 16 14.14 -13.43 -0.14
C ALA A 16 12.90 -14.32 0.10
N ALA A 17 12.89 -15.54 -0.44
CA ALA A 17 11.84 -16.54 -0.14
C ALA A 17 11.80 -16.92 1.36
N LEU A 18 12.96 -16.95 2.04
CA LEU A 18 13.03 -17.22 3.48
C LEU A 18 12.49 -16.06 4.32
N LEU A 19 12.49 -14.83 3.80
CA LEU A 19 11.89 -13.68 4.48
C LEU A 19 10.37 -13.82 4.57
N VAL A 20 9.72 -14.24 3.48
CA VAL A 20 8.26 -14.46 3.45
C VAL A 20 7.86 -15.56 4.43
N ASP A 21 8.56 -16.69 4.41
CA ASP A 21 8.28 -17.81 5.32
C ASP A 21 8.52 -17.42 6.79
N ALA A 22 9.60 -16.68 7.06
CA ALA A 22 9.90 -16.23 8.41
C ALA A 22 8.90 -15.17 8.92
N ALA A 23 8.43 -14.26 8.07
CA ALA A 23 7.37 -13.30 8.41
C ALA A 23 6.03 -14.02 8.68
N ARG A 24 5.68 -15.01 7.87
CA ARG A 24 4.49 -15.85 8.06
C ARG A 24 4.55 -16.61 9.39
N GLU A 25 5.68 -17.25 9.70
CA GLU A 25 5.84 -17.97 10.96
C GLU A 25 5.80 -17.03 12.15
N LEU A 26 6.41 -15.85 12.02
CA LEU A 26 6.35 -14.81 13.05
C LEU A 26 4.90 -14.39 13.32
N ALA A 27 4.12 -14.08 12.28
CA ALA A 27 2.71 -13.72 12.40
C ALA A 27 1.87 -14.86 13.02
N ARG A 28 2.11 -16.10 12.61
CA ARG A 28 1.46 -17.29 13.17
C ARG A 28 1.77 -17.46 14.67
N SER A 29 3.03 -17.30 15.05
CA SER A 29 3.51 -17.51 16.42
C SER A 29 2.96 -16.49 17.43
N ARG A 30 2.62 -15.28 16.98
CA ARG A 30 2.06 -14.23 17.87
C ARG A 30 0.61 -14.48 18.29
N GLY A 31 -0.09 -15.42 17.64
CA GLY A 31 -1.39 -15.86 18.10
C GLY A 31 -2.44 -14.76 18.04
N LEU A 32 -2.76 -14.29 16.83
CA LEU A 32 -3.93 -13.43 16.56
C LEU A 32 -5.08 -14.22 15.88
N PRO A 33 -5.75 -15.20 16.55
CA PRO A 33 -6.75 -16.06 15.92
C PRO A 33 -7.86 -15.31 15.18
N SER A 34 -8.35 -14.21 15.75
CA SER A 34 -9.41 -13.39 15.15
C SER A 34 -8.99 -12.65 13.89
N ARG A 35 -7.68 -12.48 13.67
CA ARG A 35 -7.10 -11.79 12.51
C ARG A 35 -6.39 -12.73 11.55
N TRP A 36 -6.12 -13.98 11.95
CA TRP A 36 -5.33 -14.90 11.13
C TRP A 36 -5.91 -15.09 9.73
N SER A 37 -7.23 -15.28 9.61
CA SER A 37 -7.90 -15.40 8.30
C SER A 37 -7.72 -14.13 7.46
N HIS A 38 -7.88 -12.96 8.07
CA HIS A 38 -7.60 -11.67 7.43
C HIS A 38 -6.14 -11.58 6.95
N THR A 39 -5.15 -11.82 7.82
CA THR A 39 -3.73 -11.79 7.47
C THR A 39 -3.38 -12.72 6.31
N VAL A 40 -3.93 -13.95 6.32
CA VAL A 40 -3.75 -14.90 5.20
C VAL A 40 -4.36 -14.35 3.91
N GLY A 41 -5.56 -13.76 3.97
CA GLY A 41 -6.20 -13.11 2.83
C GLY A 41 -5.39 -11.94 2.28
N VAL A 42 -4.89 -11.06 3.16
CA VAL A 42 -4.07 -9.90 2.78
C VAL A 42 -2.76 -10.35 2.14
N ALA A 43 -2.05 -11.32 2.72
CA ALA A 43 -0.81 -11.85 2.15
C ALA A 43 -1.04 -12.50 0.78
N THR A 44 -2.10 -13.30 0.63
CA THR A 44 -2.48 -13.91 -0.65
C THR A 44 -2.78 -12.85 -1.70
N ARG A 45 -3.55 -11.81 -1.32
CA ARG A 45 -3.92 -10.73 -2.22
C ARG A 45 -2.72 -9.86 -2.61
N ALA A 46 -1.87 -9.55 -1.65
CA ALA A 46 -0.64 -8.79 -1.87
C ALA A 46 0.30 -9.52 -2.83
N GLU A 47 0.46 -10.84 -2.68
CA GLU A 47 1.27 -11.66 -3.61
C GLU A 47 0.71 -11.62 -5.03
N GLN A 48 -0.60 -11.80 -5.19
CA GLN A 48 -1.27 -11.77 -6.49
C GLN A 48 -1.07 -10.43 -7.21
N LEU A 49 -1.25 -9.32 -6.49
CA LEU A 49 -1.06 -7.97 -7.03
C LEU A 49 0.42 -7.70 -7.34
N ALA A 50 1.32 -8.03 -6.41
CA ALA A 50 2.76 -7.77 -6.54
C ALA A 50 3.39 -8.54 -7.71
N ARG A 51 3.03 -9.80 -7.92
CA ARG A 51 3.58 -10.61 -9.04
C ARG A 51 3.29 -10.01 -10.41
N VAL A 52 2.21 -9.24 -10.53
CA VAL A 52 1.78 -8.63 -11.78
C VAL A 52 2.28 -7.19 -11.89
N LEU A 53 2.26 -6.43 -10.80
CA LEU A 53 2.49 -4.98 -10.84
C LEU A 53 3.89 -4.55 -10.41
N ALA A 54 4.56 -5.32 -9.56
CA ALA A 54 5.83 -4.94 -8.97
C ALA A 54 7.03 -5.59 -9.68
N PRO A 55 8.23 -4.97 -9.61
CA PRO A 55 9.47 -5.64 -9.95
C PRO A 55 9.65 -6.93 -9.15
N ALA A 56 10.28 -7.95 -9.75
CA ALA A 56 10.46 -9.26 -9.10
C ALA A 56 11.18 -9.15 -7.74
N SER A 57 12.11 -8.20 -7.62
CA SER A 57 12.86 -7.90 -6.40
C SER A 57 11.98 -7.38 -5.24
N SER A 58 10.86 -6.74 -5.54
CA SER A 58 9.97 -6.13 -4.55
C SER A 58 8.89 -7.08 -4.02
N VAL A 59 8.61 -8.18 -4.74
CA VAL A 59 7.51 -9.10 -4.39
C VAL A 59 7.68 -9.67 -2.98
N SER A 60 8.89 -10.07 -2.61
CA SER A 60 9.14 -10.68 -1.30
C SER A 60 8.95 -9.69 -0.15
N ASP A 61 9.37 -8.43 -0.33
CA ASP A 61 9.22 -7.37 0.67
C ASP A 61 7.73 -7.05 0.90
N ILE A 62 6.95 -6.90 -0.18
CA ILE A 62 5.50 -6.64 -0.10
C ILE A 62 4.78 -7.79 0.62
N VAL A 63 5.07 -9.04 0.25
CA VAL A 63 4.38 -10.21 0.82
C VAL A 63 4.80 -10.43 2.27
N ALA A 64 6.07 -10.23 2.62
CA ALA A 64 6.52 -10.29 4.00
C ALA A 64 5.86 -9.20 4.87
N ALA A 65 5.75 -7.97 4.35
CA ALA A 65 5.03 -6.89 5.02
C ALA A 65 3.54 -7.23 5.18
N ALA A 66 2.91 -7.84 4.18
CA ALA A 66 1.51 -8.28 4.26
C ALA A 66 1.27 -9.34 5.34
N TRP A 67 2.20 -10.29 5.53
CA TRP A 67 2.14 -11.21 6.67
C TRP A 67 2.28 -10.51 8.02
N ALA A 68 3.10 -9.45 8.08
CA ALA A 68 3.45 -8.79 9.33
C ALA A 68 2.63 -7.53 9.66
N HIS A 69 1.79 -7.02 8.76
CA HIS A 69 1.18 -5.67 8.88
C HIS A 69 0.40 -5.47 10.18
N ASP A 70 -0.31 -6.50 10.62
CA ASP A 70 -1.18 -6.49 11.79
C ASP A 70 -0.52 -7.05 13.06
N ILE A 71 0.78 -7.38 13.02
CA ILE A 71 1.46 -8.05 14.13
C ILE A 71 1.47 -7.22 15.41
N GLY A 72 1.48 -5.89 15.28
CA GLY A 72 1.44 -4.96 16.40
C GLY A 72 0.14 -4.98 17.22
N TYR A 73 -0.89 -5.71 16.77
CA TYR A 73 -2.08 -5.97 17.60
C TYR A 73 -1.85 -7.00 18.71
N ALA A 74 -0.75 -7.75 18.68
CA ALA A 74 -0.45 -8.71 19.74
C ALA A 74 -0.31 -7.99 21.10
N GLN A 75 -0.95 -8.54 22.12
CA GLN A 75 -1.10 -7.87 23.42
C GLN A 75 0.25 -7.59 24.09
N ASP A 76 1.23 -8.48 23.90
CA ASP A 76 2.60 -8.35 24.39
C ASP A 76 3.43 -7.28 23.64
N LEU A 77 2.94 -6.79 22.51
CA LEU A 77 3.60 -5.79 21.66
C LEU A 77 2.96 -4.40 21.75
N SER A 78 1.79 -4.26 22.36
CA SER A 78 1.02 -3.01 22.39
C SER A 78 1.64 -1.98 23.35
N ALA A 79 2.70 -1.29 22.89
CA ALA A 79 3.38 -0.25 23.65
C ALA A 79 2.75 1.14 23.46
N ASN A 80 2.20 1.39 22.27
CA ASN A 80 1.62 2.68 21.90
C ASN A 80 0.11 2.63 21.68
N GLY A 81 -0.49 1.42 21.71
CA GLY A 81 -1.88 1.23 21.32
C GLY A 81 -2.12 1.56 19.83
N PHE A 82 -1.09 1.39 19.01
CA PHE A 82 -1.11 1.71 17.58
C PHE A 82 -0.27 0.70 16.80
N HIS A 83 -0.95 -0.28 16.21
CA HIS A 83 -0.33 -1.48 15.65
C HIS A 83 0.71 -1.24 14.54
N PRO A 84 0.66 -0.17 13.70
CA PRO A 84 1.69 0.03 12.68
C PRO A 84 3.06 0.33 13.32
N ILE A 85 3.09 1.21 14.35
CA ILE A 85 4.32 1.53 15.07
C ILE A 85 4.75 0.37 15.95
N ASP A 86 3.81 -0.26 16.68
CA ASP A 86 4.11 -1.37 17.57
C ASP A 86 4.67 -2.59 16.79
N GLY A 87 4.10 -2.87 15.61
CA GLY A 87 4.59 -3.90 14.70
C GLY A 87 5.95 -3.57 14.10
N ALA A 88 6.16 -2.33 13.67
CA ALA A 88 7.46 -1.87 13.16
C ALA A 88 8.57 -1.93 14.23
N ALA A 89 8.25 -1.55 15.48
CA ALA A 89 9.15 -1.67 16.63
C ALA A 89 9.54 -3.13 16.88
N PHE A 90 8.55 -4.02 16.87
CA PHE A 90 8.78 -5.44 17.08
C PHE A 90 9.67 -6.04 16.01
N LEU A 91 9.38 -5.79 14.73
CA LEU A 91 10.17 -6.30 13.60
C LEU A 91 11.63 -5.87 13.68
N ALA A 92 11.89 -4.61 14.06
CA ALA A 92 13.25 -4.09 14.25
C ALA A 92 14.06 -4.84 15.31
N GLY A 93 13.40 -5.45 16.29
CA GLY A 93 14.03 -6.25 17.35
C GLY A 93 14.13 -7.76 17.06
N THR A 94 13.68 -8.23 15.89
CA THR A 94 13.66 -9.67 15.57
C THR A 94 14.94 -10.15 14.89
N ARG A 95 15.11 -11.48 14.82
CA ARG A 95 16.18 -12.11 14.02
C ARG A 95 16.06 -11.84 12.52
N LEU A 96 14.94 -11.28 12.05
CA LEU A 96 14.81 -10.82 10.66
C LEU A 96 15.76 -9.66 10.34
N ALA A 97 16.41 -9.04 11.35
CA ALA A 97 17.40 -7.98 11.14
C ALA A 97 18.59 -8.43 10.28
N ALA A 98 18.80 -9.73 10.10
CA ALA A 98 19.80 -10.28 9.19
C ALA A 98 19.43 -10.11 7.69
N TYR A 99 18.18 -9.80 7.35
CA TYR A 99 17.76 -9.60 5.95
C TYR A 99 17.92 -8.14 5.55
N SER A 100 18.63 -7.88 4.44
CA SER A 100 18.82 -6.52 3.89
C SER A 100 17.52 -5.85 3.43
N SER A 101 16.48 -6.64 3.17
CA SER A 101 15.12 -6.19 2.88
C SER A 101 14.35 -5.70 4.11
N LEU A 102 14.75 -6.07 5.34
CA LEU A 102 13.95 -5.77 6.53
C LEU A 102 13.62 -4.28 6.71
N PRO A 103 14.54 -3.32 6.50
CA PRO A 103 14.20 -1.89 6.65
C PRO A 103 13.01 -1.46 5.79
N ASN A 104 12.86 -2.03 4.59
CA ASN A 104 11.72 -1.75 3.72
C ASN A 104 10.43 -2.39 4.26
N VAL A 105 10.50 -3.64 4.72
CA VAL A 105 9.36 -4.32 5.36
C VAL A 105 8.89 -3.56 6.59
N ILE A 106 9.81 -3.06 7.43
CA ILE A 106 9.50 -2.21 8.59
C ILE A 106 8.79 -0.94 8.13
N GLY A 107 9.28 -0.26 7.08
CA GLY A 107 8.64 0.93 6.55
C GLY A 107 7.23 0.66 6.00
N LEU A 108 7.06 -0.42 5.24
CA LEU A 108 5.74 -0.85 4.76
C LEU A 108 4.77 -1.10 5.92
N VAL A 109 5.20 -1.81 6.97
CA VAL A 109 4.39 -2.06 8.17
C VAL A 109 4.09 -0.77 8.95
N ALA A 110 5.06 0.12 9.12
CA ALA A 110 4.86 1.39 9.84
C ALA A 110 3.86 2.31 9.14
N HIS A 111 3.77 2.25 7.80
CA HIS A 111 3.04 3.22 6.98
C HIS A 111 1.79 2.67 6.27
N HIS A 112 1.45 1.39 6.45
CA HIS A 112 0.30 0.76 5.80
C HIS A 112 -1.04 1.42 6.13
N SER A 113 -2.00 1.27 5.22
CA SER A 113 -3.40 1.68 5.32
C SER A 113 -3.62 3.12 5.77
N GLY A 114 -2.71 4.01 5.40
CA GLY A 114 -2.78 5.42 5.76
C GLY A 114 -2.45 5.68 7.23
N ALA A 115 -1.59 4.87 7.85
CA ALA A 115 -1.21 4.97 9.26
C ALA A 115 -0.75 6.37 9.69
N ILE A 116 -0.20 7.20 8.80
CA ILE A 116 0.14 8.59 9.12
C ILE A 116 -1.07 9.41 9.58
N PHE A 117 -2.26 9.19 9.01
CA PHE A 117 -3.46 9.92 9.38
C PHE A 117 -3.87 9.60 10.82
N GLU A 118 -3.85 8.33 11.19
CA GLU A 118 -4.17 7.90 12.56
C GLU A 118 -3.06 8.28 13.55
N ALA A 119 -1.80 8.24 13.13
CA ALA A 119 -0.69 8.73 13.94
C ALA A 119 -0.86 10.22 14.29
N ARG A 120 -1.43 11.05 13.40
CA ARG A 120 -1.78 12.45 13.72
C ARG A 120 -2.87 12.51 14.78
N GLU A 121 -3.96 11.77 14.60
CA GLU A 121 -5.07 11.71 15.56
C GLU A 121 -4.65 11.22 16.95
N ARG A 122 -3.59 10.40 17.02
CA ARG A 122 -3.02 9.85 18.25
C ARG A 122 -1.81 10.62 18.80
N ASN A 123 -1.35 11.70 18.15
CA ASN A 123 -0.12 12.42 18.50
C ASN A 123 1.15 11.53 18.46
N LEU A 124 1.22 10.57 17.54
CA LEU A 124 2.31 9.61 17.37
C LEU A 124 3.19 9.89 16.14
N ILE A 125 3.05 11.04 15.48
CA ILE A 125 3.82 11.37 14.26
C ILE A 125 5.33 11.32 14.48
N GLU A 126 5.83 11.91 15.57
CA GLU A 126 7.28 11.87 15.85
C GLU A 126 7.78 10.45 16.11
N LYS A 127 6.95 9.57 16.68
CA LYS A 127 7.29 8.15 16.84
C LYS A 127 7.28 7.42 15.50
N MET A 128 6.32 7.70 14.64
CA MET A 128 6.27 7.13 13.29
C MET A 128 7.51 7.52 12.47
N ARG A 129 8.00 8.76 12.59
CA ARG A 129 9.20 9.26 11.88
C ARG A 129 10.50 8.53 12.25
N LEU A 130 10.50 7.72 13.31
CA LEU A 130 11.65 6.88 13.67
C LEU A 130 11.81 5.68 12.73
N TYR A 131 10.77 5.32 11.99
CA TYR A 131 10.78 4.18 11.08
C TYR A 131 11.06 4.63 9.64
N PRO A 132 11.68 3.77 8.81
CA PRO A 132 11.99 4.11 7.43
C PRO A 132 10.73 4.44 6.63
N ALA A 133 10.82 5.43 5.74
CA ALA A 133 9.86 5.53 4.66
C ALA A 133 9.93 4.26 3.78
N PRO A 134 8.81 3.81 3.19
CA PRO A 134 8.85 2.72 2.22
C PRO A 134 9.73 3.11 1.03
N LYS A 135 10.48 2.15 0.48
CA LYS A 135 11.36 2.39 -0.68
C LYS A 135 10.61 2.82 -1.94
N SER A 136 9.35 2.39 -2.07
CA SER A 136 8.51 2.66 -3.24
C SER A 136 7.08 2.99 -2.81
N ALA A 137 6.52 4.03 -3.42
CA ALA A 137 5.13 4.39 -3.26
C ALA A 137 4.19 3.30 -3.82
N LEU A 138 4.63 2.59 -4.86
CA LEU A 138 3.87 1.50 -5.47
C LEU A 138 3.76 0.30 -4.53
N GLU A 139 4.85 -0.08 -3.85
CA GLU A 139 4.85 -1.18 -2.88
C GLU A 139 3.84 -0.94 -1.76
N LEU A 140 3.82 0.28 -1.20
CA LEU A 140 2.87 0.64 -0.16
C LEU A 140 1.43 0.71 -0.69
N ALA A 141 1.22 1.24 -1.90
CA ALA A 141 -0.11 1.24 -2.51
C ALA A 141 -0.65 -0.17 -2.77
N ILE A 142 0.21 -1.13 -3.15
CA ILE A 142 -0.16 -2.54 -3.30
C ILE A 142 -0.56 -3.14 -1.95
N LEU A 143 0.23 -2.90 -0.89
CA LEU A 143 -0.09 -3.39 0.46
C LEU A 143 -1.42 -2.81 0.97
N ASN A 144 -1.60 -1.48 0.86
CA ASN A 144 -2.85 -0.80 1.24
C ASN A 144 -4.04 -1.35 0.46
N CYS A 145 -3.88 -1.56 -0.85
CA CYS A 145 -4.93 -2.14 -1.67
C CYS A 145 -5.26 -3.58 -1.24
N ALA A 146 -4.27 -4.39 -0.88
CA ALA A 146 -4.48 -5.75 -0.45
C ALA A 146 -5.24 -5.82 0.89
N ASP A 147 -4.85 -5.00 1.87
CA ASP A 147 -5.54 -4.90 3.16
C ASP A 147 -7.00 -4.44 2.99
N LEU A 148 -7.20 -3.31 2.29
CA LEU A 148 -8.53 -2.75 2.05
C LEU A 148 -9.43 -3.61 1.17
N SER A 149 -8.88 -4.55 0.40
CA SER A 149 -9.68 -5.49 -0.40
C SER A 149 -9.95 -6.82 0.32
N THR A 150 -9.64 -6.91 1.62
CA THR A 150 -9.76 -8.16 2.38
C THR A 150 -10.59 -7.97 3.66
N THR A 151 -11.61 -8.82 3.83
CA THR A 151 -12.47 -8.83 5.02
C THR A 151 -11.75 -9.39 6.25
N PRO A 152 -12.33 -9.24 7.46
CA PRO A 152 -11.86 -9.94 8.65
C PRO A 152 -11.79 -11.48 8.50
N SER A 153 -12.63 -12.07 7.65
CA SER A 153 -12.63 -13.51 7.37
C SER A 153 -11.64 -13.92 6.27
N GLY A 154 -10.89 -12.99 5.69
CA GLY A 154 -9.92 -13.27 4.64
C GLY A 154 -10.50 -13.35 3.22
N THR A 155 -11.75 -12.95 3.04
CA THR A 155 -12.43 -12.96 1.72
C THR A 155 -12.24 -11.63 1.00
N LEU A 156 -12.35 -11.63 -0.33
CA LEU A 156 -12.30 -10.40 -1.12
C LEU A 156 -13.53 -9.52 -0.87
N VAL A 157 -13.32 -8.20 -0.82
CA VAL A 157 -14.35 -7.17 -0.68
C VAL A 157 -13.96 -5.93 -1.49
N ASP A 158 -14.93 -5.09 -1.84
CA ASP A 158 -14.64 -3.79 -2.43
C ASP A 158 -13.97 -2.86 -1.40
N PRO A 159 -12.89 -2.13 -1.74
CA PRO A 159 -12.24 -1.21 -0.82
C PRO A 159 -13.15 -0.15 -0.20
N ALA A 160 -14.16 0.34 -0.91
CA ALA A 160 -15.11 1.31 -0.36
C ALA A 160 -16.03 0.67 0.67
N GLU A 161 -16.48 -0.57 0.42
CA GLU A 161 -17.25 -1.34 1.39
C GLU A 161 -16.44 -1.61 2.66
N ARG A 162 -15.16 -2.00 2.52
CA ARG A 162 -14.27 -2.22 3.68
C ARG A 162 -14.07 -0.96 4.52
N LEU A 163 -13.87 0.20 3.89
CA LEU A 163 -13.72 1.47 4.61
C LEU A 163 -15.02 1.89 5.31
N ASN A 164 -16.18 1.71 4.68
CA ASN A 164 -17.48 1.98 5.31
C ASN A 164 -17.69 1.09 6.55
N GLU A 165 -17.38 -0.20 6.45
CA GLU A 165 -17.45 -1.13 7.59
C GLU A 165 -16.53 -0.71 8.75
N VAL A 166 -15.34 -0.15 8.46
CA VAL A 166 -14.46 0.42 9.48
C VAL A 166 -15.09 1.68 10.10
N LEU A 167 -15.67 2.58 9.31
CA LEU A 167 -16.35 3.78 9.81
C LEU A 167 -17.57 3.44 10.69
N ASP A 168 -18.31 2.39 10.36
CA ASP A 168 -19.46 1.92 11.14
C ASP A 168 -19.05 1.30 12.48
N ARG A 169 -17.83 0.75 12.57
CA ARG A 169 -17.31 0.11 13.78
C ARG A 169 -16.92 1.11 14.86
N TYR A 170 -16.49 2.31 14.47
CA TYR A 170 -15.91 3.31 15.37
C TYR A 170 -16.76 4.58 15.39
N GLY A 171 -17.05 5.11 16.58
CA GLY A 171 -17.78 6.38 16.70
C GLY A 171 -16.99 7.56 16.12
N ALA A 172 -17.67 8.65 15.78
CA ALA A 172 -17.06 9.83 15.10
C ALA A 172 -15.86 10.44 15.85
N GLU A 173 -15.83 10.32 17.18
CA GLU A 173 -14.74 10.82 18.03
C GLU A 173 -13.59 9.82 18.22
N ASP A 174 -13.67 8.62 17.64
CA ASP A 174 -12.58 7.67 17.68
C ASP A 174 -11.45 8.12 16.71
N PRO A 175 -10.17 8.05 17.13
CA PRO A 175 -9.05 8.38 16.26
C PRO A 175 -9.05 7.59 14.94
N VAL A 176 -9.51 6.34 14.93
CA VAL A 176 -9.63 5.53 13.71
C VAL A 176 -10.66 6.15 12.76
N HIS A 177 -11.84 6.52 13.27
CA HIS A 177 -12.91 7.11 12.46
C HIS A 177 -12.46 8.43 11.80
N ARG A 178 -11.84 9.33 12.57
CA ARG A 178 -11.34 10.61 12.05
C ARG A 178 -10.21 10.41 11.05
N ALA A 179 -9.31 9.46 11.29
CA ALA A 179 -8.23 9.13 10.37
C ALA A 179 -8.75 8.58 9.04
N ILE A 180 -9.67 7.61 9.08
CA ILE A 180 -10.27 7.02 7.89
C ILE A 180 -11.09 8.05 7.10
N THR A 181 -11.85 8.91 7.79
CA THR A 181 -12.58 10.00 7.12
C THR A 181 -11.66 10.88 6.28
N LYS A 182 -10.46 11.19 6.80
CA LYS A 182 -9.45 12.00 6.09
C LYS A 182 -8.69 11.21 5.01
N SER A 183 -8.40 9.93 5.25
CA SER A 183 -7.55 9.12 4.37
C SER A 183 -8.31 8.40 3.25
N ALA A 184 -9.61 8.14 3.43
CA ALA A 184 -10.43 7.36 2.52
C ALA A 184 -10.37 7.82 1.05
N PRO A 185 -10.43 9.13 0.72
CA PRO A 185 -10.33 9.55 -0.67
C PRO A 185 -9.02 9.08 -1.34
N LEU A 186 -7.89 9.24 -0.65
CA LEU A 186 -6.57 8.82 -1.15
C LEU A 186 -6.49 7.29 -1.26
N LEU A 187 -6.87 6.58 -0.22
CA LEU A 187 -6.81 5.11 -0.17
C LEU A 187 -7.69 4.47 -1.24
N LEU A 188 -8.89 5.00 -1.49
CA LEU A 188 -9.77 4.53 -2.56
C LEU A 188 -9.24 4.85 -3.95
N ALA A 189 -8.66 6.04 -4.16
CA ALA A 189 -8.04 6.40 -5.43
C ALA A 189 -6.87 5.46 -5.76
N GLN A 190 -6.02 5.17 -4.77
CA GLN A 190 -4.92 4.21 -4.89
C GLN A 190 -5.42 2.79 -5.14
N ALA A 191 -6.38 2.30 -4.35
CA ALA A 191 -6.90 0.95 -4.54
C ALA A 191 -7.53 0.76 -5.94
N ARG A 192 -8.32 1.73 -6.41
CA ARG A 192 -8.88 1.70 -7.78
C ARG A 192 -7.80 1.72 -8.85
N LEU A 193 -6.70 2.45 -8.63
CA LEU A 193 -5.55 2.45 -9.54
C LEU A 193 -4.87 1.08 -9.59
N ILE A 194 -4.55 0.51 -8.44
CA ILE A 194 -3.90 -0.80 -8.34
C ILE A 194 -4.78 -1.91 -8.94
N LEU A 195 -6.06 -1.96 -8.59
CA LEU A 195 -7.00 -2.95 -9.12
C LEU A 195 -7.22 -2.78 -10.63
N GLY A 196 -7.29 -1.54 -11.12
CA GLY A 196 -7.40 -1.25 -12.55
C GLY A 196 -6.16 -1.68 -13.33
N ALA A 197 -4.97 -1.37 -12.80
CA ALA A 197 -3.69 -1.78 -13.40
C ALA A 197 -3.55 -3.31 -13.42
N ALA A 198 -3.95 -4.00 -12.35
CA ALA A 198 -3.93 -5.46 -12.28
C ALA A 198 -4.82 -6.07 -13.37
N ARG A 199 -6.07 -5.58 -13.52
CA ARG A 199 -6.98 -6.01 -14.59
C ARG A 199 -6.39 -5.79 -15.99
N ALA A 200 -5.80 -4.63 -16.25
CA ALA A 200 -5.14 -4.32 -17.52
C ALA A 200 -3.90 -5.18 -17.79
N ALA A 201 -3.27 -5.72 -16.74
CA ALA A 201 -2.18 -6.68 -16.86
C ALA A 201 -2.67 -8.14 -17.00
N GLY A 202 -3.98 -8.36 -17.07
CA GLY A 202 -4.60 -9.68 -17.25
C GLY A 202 -4.92 -10.42 -15.95
N TYR A 203 -4.83 -9.74 -14.80
CA TYR A 203 -5.28 -10.31 -13.53
C TYR A 203 -6.81 -10.15 -13.39
N MET A 204 -7.53 -11.27 -13.43
CA MET A 204 -8.94 -11.32 -13.09
C MET A 204 -9.07 -11.81 -11.64
N PRO A 205 -9.60 -11.01 -10.70
CA PRO A 205 -9.90 -11.51 -9.37
C PRO A 205 -11.01 -12.56 -9.48
N ALA A 206 -10.77 -13.77 -8.98
CA ALA A 206 -11.87 -14.68 -8.70
C ALA A 206 -12.66 -14.11 -7.52
N TYR A 207 -13.81 -13.50 -7.80
CA TYR A 207 -14.84 -13.27 -6.77
C TYR A 207 -15.38 -14.63 -6.30
N PRO A 208 -16.02 -14.75 -5.13
CA PRO A 208 -16.31 -16.04 -4.49
C PRO A 208 -17.20 -17.04 -5.28
N ALA A 209 -17.58 -16.75 -6.54
CA ALA A 209 -18.19 -17.72 -7.45
C ALA A 209 -17.17 -18.50 -8.34
N ASP A 210 -15.94 -18.01 -8.53
CA ASP A 210 -15.08 -18.46 -9.65
C ASP A 210 -13.78 -19.17 -9.24
N ALA A 211 -13.64 -19.57 -7.98
CA ALA A 211 -12.39 -20.10 -7.45
C ALA A 211 -12.15 -21.60 -7.75
N LEU A 212 -11.88 -21.96 -9.02
CA LEU A 212 -11.19 -23.20 -9.38
C LEU A 212 -10.15 -22.95 -10.49
N GLY A 213 -8.89 -22.83 -10.09
CA GLY A 213 -7.72 -23.19 -10.89
C GLY A 213 -7.34 -22.26 -12.06
N ALA A 214 -6.69 -21.14 -11.77
CA ALA A 214 -5.89 -20.41 -12.77
C ALA A 214 -4.40 -20.43 -12.39
N ARG A 215 -3.56 -20.94 -13.30
CA ARG A 215 -2.09 -20.85 -13.19
C ARG A 215 -1.65 -19.37 -13.31
N PRO A 216 -0.62 -18.92 -12.58
CA PRO A 216 -0.18 -17.53 -12.66
C PRO A 216 0.38 -17.23 -14.06
N ALA A 217 -0.15 -16.17 -14.68
CA ALA A 217 0.40 -15.62 -15.91
C ALA A 217 1.81 -15.06 -15.67
N ALA A 218 2.68 -15.16 -16.67
CA ALA A 218 4.04 -14.60 -16.63
C ALA A 218 4.03 -13.11 -16.23
N GLN A 219 5.05 -12.70 -15.48
CA GLN A 219 5.23 -11.34 -14.97
C GLN A 219 5.13 -10.31 -16.11
N ARG A 220 4.07 -9.51 -16.11
CA ARG A 220 3.84 -8.42 -17.05
C ARG A 220 3.70 -7.13 -16.25
N SER A 221 4.80 -6.39 -16.10
CA SER A 221 4.75 -5.03 -15.53
C SER A 221 3.71 -4.21 -16.29
N ALA A 222 2.78 -3.60 -15.55
CA ALA A 222 1.76 -2.74 -16.13
C ALA A 222 2.38 -1.41 -16.56
N ALA A 223 2.78 -1.32 -17.82
CA ALA A 223 3.34 -0.12 -18.41
C ALA A 223 2.22 0.82 -18.89
N VAL A 224 2.33 2.13 -18.57
CA VAL A 224 1.29 3.14 -18.85
C VAL A 224 1.79 4.08 -19.94
N SER A 225 1.05 4.25 -21.05
CA SER A 225 1.47 5.16 -22.14
C SER A 225 0.95 6.58 -21.94
N GLN A 226 -0.24 6.72 -21.36
CA GLN A 226 -0.86 8.02 -21.05
C GLN A 226 -1.75 7.95 -19.80
N TYR A 227 -1.64 8.94 -18.94
CA TYR A 227 -2.50 9.16 -17.79
C TYR A 227 -3.02 10.60 -17.81
N ARG A 228 -4.29 10.81 -18.11
CA ARG A 228 -4.90 12.15 -18.18
C ARG A 228 -5.68 12.46 -16.92
N ALA A 229 -5.34 13.56 -16.26
CA ALA A 229 -5.94 14.00 -15.02
C ALA A 229 -5.92 15.52 -14.90
N PHE A 230 -6.78 16.04 -14.02
CA PHE A 230 -6.91 17.46 -13.71
C PHE A 230 -6.94 17.68 -12.21
N PHE A 231 -6.30 18.75 -11.75
CA PHE A 231 -6.54 19.27 -10.42
C PHE A 231 -7.90 19.98 -10.35
N LEU A 232 -8.58 19.76 -9.23
CA LEU A 232 -9.86 20.38 -8.90
C LEU A 232 -9.66 21.59 -7.99
N ASP A 233 -10.50 22.61 -8.17
CA ASP A 233 -10.67 23.69 -7.19
C ASP A 233 -11.58 23.25 -6.02
N ASN A 234 -11.78 24.14 -5.04
CA ASN A 234 -12.58 23.87 -3.84
C ASN A 234 -14.06 23.57 -4.15
N ASN A 235 -14.55 23.91 -5.35
CA ASN A 235 -15.91 23.62 -5.80
C ASN A 235 -15.97 22.32 -6.62
N GLY A 236 -14.87 21.57 -6.71
CA GLY A 236 -14.76 20.34 -7.50
C GLY A 236 -14.65 20.59 -9.01
N ILE A 237 -14.38 21.83 -9.45
CA ILE A 237 -14.30 22.17 -10.87
C ILE A 237 -12.86 21.92 -11.36
N ARG A 238 -12.73 21.28 -12.52
CA ARG A 238 -11.45 21.01 -13.19
C ARG A 238 -10.81 22.32 -13.66
N ARG A 239 -9.57 22.60 -13.25
CA ARG A 239 -8.87 23.84 -13.60
C ARG A 239 -7.54 23.63 -14.31
N GLU A 240 -6.72 22.71 -13.83
CA GLU A 240 -5.32 22.59 -14.24
C GLU A 240 -5.00 21.14 -14.63
N PRO A 241 -4.50 20.87 -15.84
CA PRO A 241 -4.04 19.55 -16.24
C PRO A 241 -2.86 19.07 -15.38
N CYS A 242 -2.89 17.81 -14.93
CA CYS A 242 -1.83 17.19 -14.13
C CYS A 242 -1.52 15.75 -14.57
N GLY A 243 -1.81 15.44 -15.85
CA GLY A 243 -1.55 14.12 -16.43
C GLY A 243 -0.07 13.82 -16.66
N LEU A 244 0.23 12.54 -16.86
CA LEU A 244 1.54 12.02 -17.24
C LEU A 244 1.49 11.46 -18.66
N THR A 245 2.57 11.67 -19.41
CA THR A 245 2.77 11.09 -20.75
C THR A 245 4.18 10.52 -20.80
N ALA A 246 4.35 9.40 -21.51
CA ALA A 246 5.67 8.79 -21.66
C ALA A 246 6.69 9.80 -22.24
N PRO A 247 7.94 9.82 -21.75
CA PRO A 247 9.00 10.64 -22.33
C PRO A 247 9.18 10.38 -23.83
N ARG A 248 9.69 11.38 -24.59
CA ARG A 248 9.97 11.18 -26.03
C ARG A 248 10.94 10.00 -26.23
N GLY A 249 10.55 9.05 -27.06
CA GLY A 249 11.32 7.83 -27.34
C GLY A 249 11.02 6.66 -26.41
N ALA A 250 10.28 6.87 -25.31
CA ALA A 250 9.73 5.81 -24.49
C ALA A 250 8.30 5.47 -24.93
N THR A 251 7.94 4.20 -24.85
CA THR A 251 6.57 3.73 -25.12
C THR A 251 5.65 3.88 -23.90
N SER A 252 6.22 3.96 -22.69
CA SER A 252 5.54 4.06 -21.37
C SER A 252 6.28 4.89 -20.33
N PHE A 253 5.56 5.31 -19.31
CA PHE A 253 6.06 5.60 -17.94
C PHE A 253 5.59 4.51 -16.94
N GLN A 254 6.08 4.55 -15.71
CA GLN A 254 5.85 3.51 -14.71
C GLN A 254 4.57 3.75 -13.90
N LEU A 255 3.91 2.67 -13.45
CA LEU A 255 2.73 2.78 -12.57
C LEU A 255 3.04 3.56 -11.28
N GLU A 256 4.27 3.45 -10.78
CA GLU A 256 4.75 4.21 -9.63
C GLU A 256 4.65 5.72 -9.83
N ASP A 257 4.87 6.23 -11.06
CA ASP A 257 4.78 7.67 -11.33
C ASP A 257 3.36 8.19 -11.11
N VAL A 258 2.34 7.38 -11.43
CA VAL A 258 0.92 7.74 -11.16
C VAL A 258 0.64 7.75 -9.67
N VAL A 259 1.14 6.76 -8.93
CA VAL A 259 0.97 6.70 -7.48
C VAL A 259 1.63 7.92 -6.81
N ARG A 260 2.84 8.28 -7.25
CA ARG A 260 3.56 9.47 -6.78
C ARG A 260 2.81 10.76 -7.12
N LEU A 261 2.22 10.88 -8.31
CA LEU A 261 1.39 12.03 -8.66
C LEU A 261 0.22 12.20 -7.67
N HIS A 262 -0.48 11.11 -7.33
CA HIS A 262 -1.60 11.15 -6.37
C HIS A 262 -1.13 11.56 -4.98
N LEU A 263 -0.02 10.99 -4.52
CA LEU A 263 0.58 11.33 -3.24
C LEU A 263 1.02 12.80 -3.19
N ASN A 264 1.65 13.32 -4.24
CA ASN A 264 2.09 14.70 -4.29
C ASN A 264 0.91 15.69 -4.31
N ALA A 265 -0.18 15.36 -5.00
CA ALA A 265 -1.41 16.13 -4.92
C ALA A 265 -1.97 16.14 -3.50
N ALA A 266 -2.03 14.97 -2.88
CA ALA A 266 -2.45 14.79 -1.49
C ALA A 266 -1.63 15.63 -0.50
N ARG A 267 -0.30 15.68 -0.68
CA ARG A 267 0.60 16.52 0.13
C ARG A 267 0.33 18.01 0.00
N GLN A 268 -0.23 18.45 -1.12
CA GLN A 268 -0.56 19.84 -1.37
C GLN A 268 -2.02 20.16 -1.01
N GLY A 269 -2.78 19.21 -0.47
CA GLY A 269 -4.22 19.35 -0.25
C GLY A 269 -5.00 19.48 -1.56
N ARG A 270 -4.45 18.98 -2.66
CA ARG A 270 -5.03 19.08 -4.00
C ARG A 270 -5.80 17.83 -4.35
N SER A 271 -6.93 18.07 -4.98
CA SER A 271 -7.85 17.05 -5.45
C SER A 271 -7.60 16.72 -6.92
N ILE A 272 -7.68 15.45 -7.31
CA ILE A 272 -7.47 15.00 -8.70
C ILE A 272 -8.75 14.35 -9.25
N ALA A 273 -9.19 14.80 -10.43
CA ALA A 273 -10.10 14.05 -11.29
C ALA A 273 -9.34 13.36 -12.42
N VAL A 274 -9.64 12.08 -12.67
CA VAL A 274 -9.02 11.29 -13.74
C VAL A 274 -9.96 11.20 -14.92
N ASP A 275 -9.47 11.55 -16.11
CA ASP A 275 -10.24 11.50 -17.36
C ASP A 275 -9.99 10.22 -18.13
N GLN A 276 -8.74 9.71 -18.14
CA GLN A 276 -8.40 8.50 -18.87
C GLN A 276 -7.09 7.86 -18.37
N ARG A 277 -6.98 6.52 -18.49
CA ARG A 277 -5.77 5.73 -18.24
C ARG A 277 -5.52 4.74 -19.40
N ALA A 278 -4.33 4.77 -20.01
CA ALA A 278 -3.96 3.85 -21.10
C ALA A 278 -2.79 2.93 -20.69
N PHE A 279 -2.99 1.61 -20.73
CA PHE A 279 -1.98 0.58 -20.41
C PHE A 279 -1.54 -0.16 -21.70
N ILE A 280 -0.27 -0.57 -21.78
CA ILE A 280 0.41 -0.96 -23.04
C ILE A 280 0.16 -2.40 -23.51
N THR A 281 -0.49 -3.27 -22.73
CA THR A 281 -0.83 -4.58 -23.26
C THR A 281 -1.69 -4.39 -24.52
N HIS A 282 -1.26 -4.93 -25.67
CA HIS A 282 -1.80 -4.69 -27.02
C HIS A 282 -3.33 -4.88 -27.17
N SER A 283 -4.02 -5.35 -26.12
CA SER A 283 -5.46 -5.59 -26.02
C SER A 283 -6.22 -4.62 -25.08
N HIS A 284 -5.58 -3.69 -24.37
CA HIS A 284 -6.23 -2.91 -23.30
C HIS A 284 -6.16 -1.39 -23.51
N VAL A 285 -6.84 -0.89 -24.53
CA VAL A 285 -7.30 0.50 -24.54
C VAL A 285 -8.52 0.59 -23.62
N THR A 286 -8.32 1.11 -22.42
CA THR A 286 -9.38 1.29 -21.43
C THR A 286 -9.78 2.76 -21.34
N GLU A 287 -10.77 3.20 -22.11
CA GLU A 287 -11.56 4.36 -21.74
C GLU A 287 -12.40 3.97 -20.52
N TRP A 288 -11.99 4.40 -19.33
CA TRP A 288 -12.79 4.24 -18.11
C TRP A 288 -13.25 5.63 -17.69
N SER A 289 -14.52 5.92 -17.96
CA SER A 289 -15.16 7.22 -17.71
C SER A 289 -15.70 7.40 -16.28
N GLN A 290 -15.36 6.52 -15.34
CA GLN A 290 -15.87 6.62 -13.96
C GLN A 290 -14.80 6.24 -12.93
N ILE A 291 -13.92 7.19 -12.63
CA ILE A 291 -13.14 7.18 -11.38
C ILE A 291 -13.66 8.33 -10.54
N ALA A 292 -14.06 8.03 -9.30
CA ALA A 292 -14.45 9.06 -8.36
C ALA A 292 -13.27 10.02 -8.11
N SER A 293 -13.56 11.32 -8.08
CA SER A 293 -12.60 12.36 -7.77
C SER A 293 -11.88 12.06 -6.44
N LEU A 294 -10.55 12.18 -6.44
CA LEU A 294 -9.78 12.29 -5.21
C LEU A 294 -10.10 13.68 -4.65
N ASN A 295 -11.04 13.79 -3.72
CA ASN A 295 -11.38 15.04 -3.05
C ASN A 295 -10.74 15.08 -1.66
N LEU A 296 -9.67 15.83 -1.50
CA LEU A 296 -8.97 16.02 -0.24
C LEU A 296 -9.21 17.45 0.25
N THR A 297 -9.53 17.60 1.53
CA THR A 297 -9.79 18.90 2.16
C THR A 297 -8.53 19.53 2.75
N ASP A 298 -7.48 18.74 3.01
CA ASP A 298 -6.25 19.19 3.70
C ASP A 298 -4.98 18.49 3.17
N PRO A 299 -3.80 19.15 3.27
CA PRO A 299 -2.48 18.54 3.04
C PRO A 299 -2.15 17.31 3.91
N ILE A 300 -1.51 16.32 3.29
CA ILE A 300 -1.08 15.08 3.97
C ILE A 300 0.45 15.11 4.19
N ASP A 301 0.92 14.81 5.41
CA ASP A 301 2.33 14.45 5.62
C ASP A 301 2.49 13.08 5.00
N TRP A 302 3.23 12.98 3.92
CA TRP A 302 3.70 11.69 3.47
C TRP A 302 5.19 11.58 3.77
N PRO A 303 5.69 10.46 4.33
CA PRO A 303 7.12 10.26 4.50
C PRO A 303 7.79 10.35 3.12
N THR A 304 8.62 11.37 2.88
CA THR A 304 9.47 11.43 1.69
C THR A 304 10.69 10.57 1.91
N HIS A 305 11.10 9.84 0.88
CA HIS A 305 12.48 9.38 0.85
C HIS A 305 13.41 10.60 0.78
N PRO A 306 14.57 10.63 1.47
CA PRO A 306 15.49 11.78 1.41
C PRO A 306 15.90 12.18 -0.01
N GLU A 307 15.92 11.22 -0.93
CA GLU A 307 16.21 11.43 -2.35
C GLU A 307 15.10 12.16 -3.12
N GLU A 308 13.87 12.20 -2.59
CA GLU A 308 12.72 12.90 -3.19
C GLU A 308 12.69 14.40 -2.86
N VAL A 309 13.48 14.85 -1.88
CA VAL A 309 13.55 16.27 -1.45
C VAL A 309 14.58 17.06 -2.27
N ALA A 310 15.44 16.37 -3.03
CA ALA A 310 16.56 16.96 -3.77
C ALA A 310 16.28 17.19 -5.28
N GLY A 311 15.04 16.97 -5.74
CA GLY A 311 14.62 17.12 -7.14
C GLY A 311 13.85 18.40 -7.42
#